data_AF-A0A068VLK6-F1
#
_entry.id   AF-A0A068VLK6-F1
#
_cell.length_a   1.000
_cell.length_b   1.000
_cell.length_c   1.000
_cell.angle_alpha   90.00
_cell.angle_beta   90.00
_cell.angle_gamma   90.00
#
_symmetry.space_group_name_H-M   'P 1'
#
loop_
_entity.id
_entity.type
_entity.pdbx_description
1 polymer ?
#
loop_
_entity_poly.entity_id
_entity_poly.type
_entity_poly.pdbx_seq_one_letter_code
_entity_poly.pdbx_strand_id
1 'polypeptide(L)' 'MAPICYTCSTSVLQSDTIIESIHCKCFMIQAGGYVVGYENLTFVTVRGAGHLVPRYQPARGLAIFSSFLEGKLPPSS' A
#
# COMPACT_ATOMS: atom_id res chain seq x y z
N MET A 1 -11.52 -12.63 -1.01
CA MET A 1 -10.58 -11.50 -0.83
C MET A 1 -11.23 -10.52 0.13
N ALA A 2 -11.05 -10.72 1.44
CA ALA A 2 -11.78 -9.96 2.44
C ALA A 2 -11.03 -8.64 2.78
N PRO A 3 -11.74 -7.52 2.95
CA PRO A 3 -11.16 -6.34 3.58
C PRO A 3 -10.66 -6.69 4.98
N ILE A 4 -9.43 -6.34 5.30
CA ILE A 4 -8.91 -6.51 6.66
C ILE A 4 -8.95 -5.14 7.35
N CYS A 5 -9.85 -5.01 8.31
CA CYS A 5 -10.06 -3.79 9.08
C CYS A 5 -9.22 -3.88 10.36
N TYR A 6 -8.16 -3.08 10.47
CA TYR A 6 -7.25 -3.16 11.63
C TYR A 6 -7.43 -2.05 12.66
N THR A 7 -8.24 -1.02 12.38
CA THR A 7 -8.39 0.12 13.29
C THR A 7 -9.85 0.58 13.38
N CYS A 8 -10.59 0.04 14.33
CA CYS A 8 -11.80 0.66 14.85
C CYS A 8 -11.39 1.47 16.08
N SER A 9 -11.42 2.81 15.98
CA SER A 9 -11.16 3.64 17.16
C SER A 9 -12.41 3.59 18.04
N THR A 10 -12.35 2.89 19.18
CA THR A 10 -13.44 2.87 20.16
C THR A 10 -13.44 4.16 20.97
N SER A 11 -14.44 5.01 20.78
CA SER A 11 -14.72 6.14 21.66
C SER A 11 -15.69 5.71 22.78
N VAL A 12 -15.30 5.97 24.03
CA VAL A 12 -16.09 5.76 25.26
C VAL A 12 -17.32 6.67 25.26
N LEU A 13 -18.50 6.14 25.58
CA LEU A 13 -19.72 6.92 25.79
C LEU A 13 -19.63 7.65 27.15
N GLN A 14 -19.55 8.98 27.15
CA GLN A 14 -19.82 9.79 28.32
C GLN A 14 -21.00 10.72 27.98
N SER A 15 -22.19 10.41 28.53
CA SER A 15 -23.36 11.30 28.58
C SER A 15 -23.85 11.87 27.24
N ASP A 16 -24.47 10.99 26.43
CA ASP A 16 -25.49 11.29 25.40
C ASP A 16 -25.19 12.41 24.38
N THR A 17 -23.92 12.64 24.03
CA THR A 17 -23.55 13.60 22.98
C THR A 17 -22.65 12.91 21.95
N ILE A 18 -23.16 12.67 20.73
CA ILE A 18 -22.37 12.14 19.60
C ILE A 18 -21.55 13.31 19.04
N ILE A 19 -20.26 13.38 19.36
CA ILE A 19 -19.38 14.48 18.89
C ILE A 19 -18.47 14.04 17.72
N GLU A 20 -18.22 12.75 17.49
CA GLU A 20 -17.38 12.30 16.36
C GLU A 20 -17.94 11.04 15.68
N SER A 21 -17.99 11.06 14.35
CA SER A 21 -18.53 9.98 13.51
C SER A 21 -17.56 8.78 13.47
N ILE A 22 -18.07 7.57 13.70
CA ILE A 22 -17.30 6.32 13.57
C ILE A 22 -16.96 6.11 12.10
N HIS A 23 -15.75 6.47 11.70
CA HIS A 23 -15.23 6.16 10.38
C HIS A 23 -14.34 4.92 10.46
N CYS A 24 -14.92 3.76 10.16
CA CYS A 24 -14.17 2.52 10.06
C CYS A 24 -13.29 2.58 8.79
N LYS A 25 -12.01 2.92 8.95
CA LYS A 25 -11.06 2.94 7.83
C LYS A 25 -10.72 1.51 7.43
N CYS A 26 -11.47 1.03 6.47
CA CYS A 26 -11.19 -0.22 5.79
C CYS A 26 -10.05 0.01 4.78
N PHE A 27 -8.81 -0.37 5.16
CA PHE A 27 -7.68 -0.29 4.23
C PHE A 27 -7.62 -1.59 3.42
N MET A 28 -7.86 -1.48 2.12
CA MET A 28 -7.69 -2.60 1.20
C MET A 28 -6.19 -2.82 0.98
N ILE A 29 -5.62 -3.82 1.67
CA ILE A 29 -4.26 -4.27 1.34
C ILE A 29 -4.35 -4.92 -0.05
N GLN A 30 -3.79 -4.25 -1.05
CA GLN A 30 -3.74 -4.74 -2.41
C GLN A 30 -2.29 -4.97 -2.82
N ALA A 31 -1.98 -6.21 -3.23
CA ALA A 31 -0.68 -6.58 -3.76
C ALA A 31 -0.29 -5.65 -4.93
N GLY A 32 0.87 -5.02 -4.80
CA GLY A 32 1.39 -4.04 -5.76
C GLY A 32 1.97 -4.65 -7.03
N GLY A 33 2.28 -5.94 -7.00
CA GLY A 33 2.93 -6.70 -8.05
C GLY A 33 3.88 -7.74 -7.47
N TYR A 34 4.89 -8.14 -8.24
CA TYR A 34 5.86 -9.16 -7.85
C TYR A 34 7.29 -8.64 -7.98
N VAL A 35 8.16 -9.13 -7.10
CA VAL A 35 9.60 -8.83 -7.07
C VAL A 35 10.35 -10.15 -7.11
N VAL A 36 11.30 -10.28 -8.03
CA VAL A 36 12.18 -11.44 -8.15
C VAL A 36 13.62 -10.95 -8.18
N GLY A 37 14.42 -11.38 -7.21
CA GLY A 37 15.85 -11.07 -7.14
C GLY A 37 16.68 -12.18 -7.80
N TYR A 38 17.58 -11.77 -8.67
CA TYR A 38 18.70 -12.57 -9.19
C TYR A 38 20.01 -12.02 -8.62
N GLU A 39 21.15 -12.65 -8.92
CA GLU A 39 22.45 -12.29 -8.33
C GLU A 39 22.81 -10.80 -8.46
N ASN A 40 22.53 -10.18 -9.61
CA ASN A 40 22.83 -8.76 -9.88
C ASN A 40 21.67 -8.01 -10.58
N LEU A 41 20.48 -8.59 -10.60
CA LEU A 41 19.33 -8.04 -11.30
C LEU A 41 18.08 -8.25 -10.46
N THR A 42 17.30 -7.18 -10.27
CA THR A 42 15.98 -7.29 -9.64
C THR A 42 14.92 -7.04 -10.69
N PHE A 43 14.04 -8.02 -10.87
CA PHE A 43 12.88 -7.91 -11.76
C PHE A 43 11.65 -7.54 -10.95
N VAL A 44 11.00 -6.44 -11.31
CA VAL A 44 9.81 -5.93 -10.62
C VAL A 44 8.67 -5.78 -11.62
N THR A 45 7.51 -6.32 -11.27
CA THR A 45 6.25 -6.09 -11.99
C THR A 45 5.34 -5.21 -11.15
N VAL A 46 4.60 -4.31 -11.81
CA VAL A 46 3.64 -3.44 -11.14
C VAL A 46 2.24 -3.79 -11.64
N ARG A 47 1.39 -4.26 -10.74
CA ARG A 47 0.01 -4.63 -11.07
C ARG A 47 -0.77 -3.39 -11.49
N GLY A 48 -1.46 -3.49 -12.63
CA GLY A 48 -2.29 -2.41 -13.15
C GLY A 48 -1.49 -1.22 -13.70
N ALA A 49 -0.20 -1.41 -14.00
CA ALA A 49 0.57 -0.46 -14.78
C ALA A 49 0.59 -0.85 -16.27
N GLY A 50 0.48 0.14 -17.15
CA GLY A 50 0.75 -0.04 -18.58
C GLY A 50 2.23 0.15 -18.92
N HIS A 51 2.53 0.46 -20.18
CA HIS A 51 3.91 0.68 -20.65
C HIS A 51 4.64 1.80 -19.88
N LEU A 52 3.90 2.84 -19.50
CA LEU A 52 4.43 3.97 -18.73
C LEU A 52 4.08 3.84 -17.25
N VAL A 53 4.83 3.02 -16.51
CA VAL A 53 4.57 2.73 -15.09
C VAL A 53 4.31 3.99 -14.23
N PRO A 54 5.13 5.06 -14.30
CA PRO A 54 4.91 6.26 -13.48
C PRO A 54 3.62 7.01 -13.81
N ARG A 55 3.08 6.85 -15.03
CA ARG A 55 1.82 7.49 -15.46
C ARG A 55 0.60 6.76 -14.92
N TYR A 56 0.63 5.43 -14.89
CA TYR A 56 -0.52 4.62 -14.48
C TYR A 56 -0.54 4.33 -12.97
N GLN A 57 0.63 4.18 -12.35
CA GLN A 57 0.79 3.82 -10.95
C GLN A 57 1.87 4.69 -10.28
N PRO A 58 1.63 6.00 -10.10
CA PRO A 58 2.67 6.95 -9.67
C PRO A 58 3.26 6.62 -8.30
N ALA A 59 2.41 6.26 -7.32
CA ALA A 59 2.86 5.92 -5.97
C ALA A 59 3.77 4.68 -5.95
N ARG A 60 3.42 3.65 -6.73
CA ARG A 60 4.23 2.41 -6.83
C ARG A 60 5.52 2.65 -7.63
N GLY A 61 5.45 3.46 -8.70
CA GLY A 61 6.62 3.84 -9.49
C GLY A 61 7.67 4.60 -8.67
N LEU A 62 7.23 5.55 -7.83
CA LEU A 62 8.15 6.28 -6.95
C LEU A 62 8.79 5.35 -5.91
N ALA A 63 8.01 4.46 -5.29
CA ALA A 63 8.53 3.53 -4.29
C ALA A 63 9.60 2.58 -4.86
N ILE A 64 9.44 2.13 -6.11
CA ILE A 64 10.46 1.31 -6.79
C ILE A 64 11.71 2.15 -7.07
N PHE A 65 11.53 3.38 -7.55
CA PHE A 65 12.64 4.28 -7.85
C PHE A 65 13.46 4.64 -6.61
N SER A 66 12.82 4.96 -5.49
CA SER A 66 13.53 5.23 -4.23
C SER A 66 14.28 4.00 -3.72
N SER A 67 13.63 2.82 -3.77
CA SER A 67 14.27 1.56 -3.34
C SER A 67 15.48 1.21 -4.20
N PHE A 68 15.41 1.50 -5.51
CA PHE A 68 16.52 1.33 -6.43
C PHE A 68 17.72 2.20 -6.07
N LEU A 69 17.51 3.48 -5.73
CA LEU A 69 18.59 4.38 -5.30
C LEU A 69 19.23 3.93 -3.99
N GLU A 70 18.44 3.35 -3.08
CA GLU A 70 18.93 2.80 -1.82
C GLU A 70 19.59 1.42 -1.97
N GLY A 71 19.51 0.80 -3.16
CA GLY A 71 19.99 -0.57 -3.38
C GLY A 71 19.21 -1.63 -2.58
N LYS A 72 17.97 -1.32 -2.20
CA LYS A 72 17.10 -2.21 -1.41
C LYS A 72 15.97 -2.75 -2.27
N LEU A 73 15.45 -3.91 -1.89
CA LEU A 73 14.24 -4.44 -2.50
C LEU A 73 13.03 -3.59 -2.05
N PRO A 74 12.10 -3.27 -2.97
CA PRO A 74 10.87 -2.58 -2.60
C PRO A 74 10.05 -3.44 -1.63
N PRO A 75 9.21 -2.83 -0.76
CA PRO A 75 8.53 -3.54 0.31
C PRO A 75 7.70 -4.71 -0.25
N SER A 76 7.98 -5.91 0.25
CA SER A 76 7.19 -7.12 -0.05
C SER A 76 5.84 -7.00 0.63
N SER A 77 4.78 -6.91 -0.17
CA SER A 77 3.38 -6.82 0.29
C SER A 77 2.89 -8.08 0.97
#